data_AF-A0A1G2Y059-F1
#
_entry.id   AF-A0A1G2Y059-F1
#
_cell.length_a   1.000
_cell.length_b   1.000
_cell.length_c   1.000
_cell.angle_alpha   90.00
_cell.angle_beta   90.00
_cell.angle_gamma   90.00
#
_symmetry.space_group_name_H-M   'P 1'
#
loop_
_entity.id
_entity.type
_entity.pdbx_description
1 polymer ?
#
loop_
_entity_poly.entity_id
_entity_poly.type
_entity_poly.pdbx_seq_one_letter_code
_entity_poly.pdbx_strand_id
1 'polypeptide(L)'
;MIQCKDCELCEMGTDNRRLFKCDPFINIKEPECIQKWQLIRLDMLLVTYRGMQQWQEKIAPLQDKIFKYMEREMGEIDESEKWKVDEEGENEDNKLV
;
A
#
# COMPACT_ATOMS: atom_id res chain seq x y z
N MET A 1 20.45 7.53 32.34
CA MET A 1 19.25 7.19 31.53
C MET A 1 18.06 8.03 31.97
N ILE A 2 18.01 9.25 31.44
CA ILE A 2 16.91 10.17 31.69
C ILE A 2 15.64 9.67 31.00
N GLN A 3 14.47 9.74 31.65
CA GLN A 3 13.21 9.48 30.96
C GLN A 3 12.87 10.69 30.09
N CYS A 4 12.24 10.49 28.93
CA CYS A 4 11.87 11.62 28.07
C CYS A 4 10.96 12.61 28.80
N LYS A 5 10.17 12.18 29.78
CA LYS A 5 9.32 13.06 30.61
C LYS A 5 10.12 14.07 31.45
N ASP A 6 11.36 13.72 31.78
CA ASP A 6 12.25 14.52 32.60
C ASP A 6 13.27 15.30 31.74
N CYS A 7 13.11 15.25 30.42
CA CYS A 7 14.00 15.91 29.47
C CYS A 7 13.44 17.27 29.05
N GLU A 8 14.26 18.33 29.13
CA GLU A 8 13.93 19.70 28.70
C GLU A 8 13.48 19.81 27.24
N LEU A 9 13.82 18.82 26.40
CA LEU A 9 13.47 18.79 24.98
C LEU A 9 12.13 18.09 24.71
N CYS A 10 11.40 17.67 25.75
CA CYS A 10 10.13 16.97 25.62
C CYS A 10 9.02 17.77 26.32
N GLU A 11 8.06 18.23 25.52
CA GLU A 11 6.88 18.93 26.03
C GLU A 11 5.68 17.97 26.00
N MET A 12 5.04 17.81 27.15
CA MET A 12 3.77 17.08 27.27
C MET A 12 2.64 18.08 27.03
N GLY A 13 1.98 17.99 25.87
CA GLY A 13 0.78 18.78 25.59
C GLY A 13 -0.43 18.31 26.42
N THR A 14 -1.43 19.17 26.54
CA THR A 14 -2.67 18.92 27.29
C THR A 14 -3.45 17.69 26.79
N ASP A 15 -3.21 17.28 25.55
CA ASP A 15 -3.93 16.21 24.86
C ASP A 15 -3.17 14.86 24.89
N ASN A 16 -2.27 14.68 25.87
CA ASN A 16 -1.37 13.53 25.99
C ASN A 16 -0.43 13.31 24.79
N ARG A 17 -0.39 14.30 23.87
CA ARG A 17 0.54 14.36 22.75
C ARG A 17 1.89 14.84 23.26
N ARG A 18 2.95 14.13 22.86
CA ARG A 18 4.33 14.48 23.20
C ARG A 18 4.94 15.22 22.02
N LEU A 19 5.49 16.41 22.28
CA LEU A 19 6.27 17.16 21.31
C LEU A 19 7.74 17.01 21.67
N PHE A 20 8.50 16.40 20.77
CA PHE A 20 9.94 16.22 20.93
C PHE A 20 10.67 17.30 20.11
N LYS A 21 11.43 18.17 20.79
CA LYS A 21 12.30 19.19 20.21
C LYS A 21 13.76 18.74 20.10
N CYS A 22 14.04 17.46 20.38
CA CYS A 22 15.36 16.89 20.22
C CYS A 22 15.67 16.57 18.76
N ASP A 23 16.82 16.98 18.26
CA ASP A 23 17.39 16.63 16.97
C ASP A 23 18.54 15.64 17.19
N PRO A 24 18.53 14.47 16.53
CA PRO A 24 19.56 13.46 16.67
C PRO A 24 21.01 13.92 16.42
N PHE A 25 21.20 14.98 15.65
CA PHE A 25 22.53 15.43 15.24
C PHE A 25 23.00 16.70 15.98
N ILE A 26 22.10 17.41 16.67
CA ILE A 26 22.40 18.74 17.22
C ILE A 26 22.36 18.77 18.75
N ASN A 27 21.30 18.24 19.37
CA ASN A 27 21.03 18.48 20.80
C ASN A 27 20.68 17.19 21.58
N ILE A 28 21.25 16.06 21.18
CA ILE A 28 21.14 14.82 21.96
C ILE A 28 21.90 14.93 23.30
N LYS A 29 21.21 14.57 24.40
CA LYS A 29 21.79 14.55 25.75
C LYS A 29 22.56 13.28 26.07
N GLU A 30 22.01 12.12 25.72
CA GLU A 30 22.58 10.80 26.02
C GLU A 30 22.53 9.92 24.75
N PRO A 31 23.49 9.02 24.51
CA PRO A 31 23.49 8.15 23.33
C PRO A 31 22.23 7.27 23.23
N GLU A 32 21.61 6.91 24.36
CA GLU A 32 20.35 6.17 24.42
C GLU A 32 19.16 6.94 23.83
N CYS A 33 19.25 8.28 23.71
CA CYS A 33 18.23 9.07 23.03
C CYS A 33 18.12 8.70 21.54
N ILE A 34 19.19 8.24 20.90
CA ILE A 34 19.18 7.77 19.51
C ILE A 34 18.27 6.54 19.38
N GLN A 35 18.39 5.59 20.32
CA GLN A 35 17.57 4.38 20.34
C GLN A 35 16.08 4.72 20.55
N LYS A 36 15.78 5.66 21.46
CA LYS A 36 14.40 6.15 21.66
C LYS A 36 13.85 6.81 20.39
N TRP A 37 14.69 7.55 19.67
CA TRP A 37 14.35 8.12 18.37
C TRP A 37 14.00 7.06 17.33
N GLN A 38 14.78 5.98 17.27
CA GLN A 38 14.48 4.85 16.39
C GLN A 38 13.13 4.21 16.72
N LEU A 39 12.84 4.01 18.02
CA LEU A 39 11.55 3.47 18.46
C LEU A 39 10.37 4.36 18.09
N ILE A 40 10.48 5.67 18.31
CA ILE A 40 9.43 6.65 17.94
C ILE A 40 9.16 6.60 16.43
N ARG A 41 10.21 6.53 15.61
CA ARG A 41 10.08 6.48 14.15
C ARG A 41 9.46 5.17 13.66
N LEU A 42 9.81 4.05 14.30
CA LEU A 42 9.21 2.75 14.01
C LEU A 42 7.73 2.71 14.37
N ASP A 43 7.34 3.28 15.52
CA ASP A 43 5.94 3.38 15.92
C ASP A 43 5.13 4.20 14.91
N MET A 44 5.66 5.35 14.47
CA MET A 44 5.04 6.17 13.42
C MET A 44 4.85 5.37 12.11
N LEU A 45 5.86 4.59 11.71
CA LEU A 45 5.78 3.74 10.51
C LEU A 45 4.76 2.59 10.67
N LEU A 46 4.66 1.99 11.86
CA LEU A 46 3.66 0.97 12.13
C LEU A 46 2.23 1.52 12.06
N VAL A 47 2.01 2.73 12.58
CA VAL A 47 0.69 3.38 12.51
C VAL A 47 0.29 3.64 11.06
N THR A 48 1.20 4.16 10.23
CA THR A 48 0.91 4.39 8.81
C THR A 48 0.67 3.10 8.05
N TYR A 49 1.47 2.06 8.31
CA TYR A 49 1.31 0.75 7.68
C TYR A 49 -0.03 0.09 8.04
N ARG A 50 -0.44 0.15 9.31
CA ARG A 50 -1.77 -0.33 9.74
C ARG A 50 -2.90 0.42 9.06
N GLY A 51 -2.78 1.74 8.92
CA GLY A 51 -3.76 2.54 8.18
C GLY A 51 -3.87 2.13 6.71
N MET A 52 -2.73 1.84 6.07
CA MET A 52 -2.68 1.35 4.69
C MET A 52 -3.34 -0.03 4.55
N GLN A 53 -3.05 -0.97 5.46
CA GLN A 53 -3.67 -2.30 5.43
C GLN A 53 -5.19 -2.22 5.57
N GLN A 54 -5.70 -1.42 6.51
CA GLN A 54 -7.15 -1.22 6.68
C GLN A 54 -7.82 -0.63 5.43
N TRP A 55 -7.11 0.24 4.71
CA TRP A 55 -7.61 0.79 3.46
C TRP A 55 -7.60 -0.25 2.33
N GLN A 56 -6.54 -1.06 2.23
CA GLN A 56 -6.45 -2.17 1.28
C GLN A 56 -7.55 -3.21 1.52
N GLU A 57 -7.83 -3.58 2.78
CA GLU A 57 -8.92 -4.49 3.15
C GLU A 57 -10.29 -3.99 2.67
N LYS A 58 -10.54 -2.67 2.75
CA LYS A 58 -11.80 -2.07 2.25
C LYS A 58 -11.91 -2.09 0.73
N ILE A 59 -10.78 -2.04 0.03
CA ILE A 59 -10.74 -1.96 -1.45
C ILE A 59 -10.64 -3.34 -2.10
N ALA A 60 -10.16 -4.36 -1.40
CA ALA A 60 -10.13 -5.75 -1.86
C ALA A 60 -11.44 -6.22 -2.54
N PRO A 61 -12.65 -6.05 -1.95
CA PRO A 61 -13.88 -6.49 -2.61
C PRO A 61 -14.25 -5.68 -3.86
N LEU A 62 -13.77 -4.43 -3.97
CA LEU A 62 -13.94 -3.63 -5.17
C LEU A 62 -12.98 -4.11 -6.27
N GLN A 63 -11.73 -4.41 -5.92
CA GLN A 63 -10.76 -5.01 -6.83
C GLN A 63 -11.31 -6.32 -7.41
N ASP A 64 -11.85 -7.20 -6.58
CA ASP A 64 -12.47 -8.46 -7.04
C ASP A 64 -13.60 -8.23 -8.06
N LYS A 65 -14.42 -7.20 -7.86
CA LYS A 65 -15.50 -6.85 -8.79
C LYS A 65 -14.96 -6.31 -10.10
N ILE A 66 -13.93 -5.48 -10.05
CA ILE A 66 -13.27 -4.93 -11.25
C ILE A 66 -12.63 -6.06 -12.06
N PHE A 67 -11.93 -6.99 -11.41
CA PHE A 67 -11.36 -8.16 -12.08
C PHE A 67 -12.42 -9.02 -12.76
N LYS A 68 -13.52 -9.35 -12.06
CA LYS A 68 -14.62 -10.12 -12.65
C LYS A 68 -15.30 -9.42 -13.82
N TYR A 69 -15.43 -8.09 -13.75
CA TYR A 69 -16.01 -7.30 -14.83
C TYR A 69 -15.08 -7.30 -16.05
N MET A 70 -13.79 -7.07 -15.83
CA MET A 70 -12.77 -7.11 -16.88
C MET A 70 -12.70 -8.49 -17.57
N GLU A 71 -12.75 -9.59 -16.80
CA GLU A 71 -12.81 -10.95 -17.36
C GLU A 71 -14.02 -11.15 -18.28
N ARG A 72 -15.18 -10.59 -17.91
CA ARG A 72 -16.38 -10.65 -18.75
C ARG A 72 -16.20 -9.87 -20.04
N GLU A 73 -15.73 -8.62 -19.96
CA GLU A 73 -15.53 -7.78 -21.15
C GLU A 73 -14.52 -8.40 -22.12
N MET A 74 -13.45 -9.01 -21.60
CA MET A 74 -12.51 -9.75 -22.44
C MET A 74 -13.15 -10.97 -23.12
N GLY A 75 -14.02 -11.70 -22.43
CA GLY A 75 -14.79 -12.80 -23.02
C GLY A 75 -15.78 -12.35 -24.09
N GLU A 76 -16.48 -11.25 -23.86
CA GLU A 76 -17.41 -10.67 -24.85
C GLU A 76 -16.67 -10.18 -26.09
N ILE A 77 -15.48 -9.59 -25.94
CA ILE A 77 -14.63 -9.20 -27.06
C ILE A 77 -14.19 -10.44 -27.85
N ASP A 78 -13.69 -11.49 -27.20
CA ASP A 78 -13.27 -12.74 -27.86
C ASP A 78 -14.43 -13.43 -28.61
N GLU A 79 -15.61 -13.52 -27.99
CA GLU A 79 -16.83 -14.02 -28.65
C GLU A 79 -17.26 -13.15 -29.83
N SER A 80 -17.11 -11.83 -29.72
CA SER A 80 -17.37 -10.88 -30.80
C SER A 80 -16.29 -10.84 -31.89
N GLU A 81 -15.14 -11.46 -31.69
CA GLU A 81 -14.15 -11.65 -32.76
C GLU A 81 -14.33 -12.99 -33.46
N LYS A 82 -14.98 -13.95 -32.81
CA LYS A 82 -15.26 -15.29 -33.32
C LYS A 82 -16.10 -15.32 -34.58
N TRP A 83 -17.08 -14.42 -34.73
CA TRP A 83 -17.89 -14.33 -35.97
C TRP A 83 -17.07 -13.91 -37.20
N LYS A 84 -15.88 -13.31 -37.01
CA LYS A 84 -14.99 -12.93 -38.12
C LYS A 84 -14.08 -14.07 -38.57
N VAL A 85 -13.93 -15.11 -37.75
CA VAL A 85 -13.03 -16.25 -38.03
C VAL A 85 -13.74 -17.38 -38.79
N ASP A 86 -15.07 -17.53 -38.62
CA ASP A 86 -15.85 -18.55 -39.34
C ASP A 86 -16.04 -18.25 -40.85
N GLU A 87 -15.81 -17.02 -41.33
CA GLU A 87 -15.86 -16.71 -42.78
C GLU A 87 -14.56 -17.04 -43.53
N GLU A 88 -13.45 -17.32 -42.83
CA GLU A 88 -12.14 -17.67 -43.45
C GLU A 88 -11.75 -19.15 -43.22
N GLY A 89 -12.71 -20.03 -42.88
CA GLY A 89 -12.45 -21.43 -42.52
C GLY A 89 -12.99 -22.52 -43.44
N GLU A 90 -13.82 -22.21 -44.46
CA GLU A 90 -14.48 -23.24 -45.29
C GLU A 90 -13.90 -23.41 -46.71
N ASN A 91 -12.67 -22.97 -47.01
CA ASN A 91 -12.19 -22.97 -48.40
C ASN A 91 -10.71 -23.27 -48.69
N GLU A 92 -10.01 -24.09 -47.90
CA GLU A 92 -8.62 -24.50 -48.26
C GLU A 92 -8.25 -25.99 -48.13
N ASP A 93 -9.21 -26.93 -48.19
CA ASP A 93 -8.91 -28.38 -48.23
C ASP A 93 -9.30 -29.07 -49.57
N ASN A 94 -9.16 -28.40 -50.72
CA ASN A 94 -9.30 -29.08 -52.01
C ASN A 94 -8.50 -28.49 -53.20
N LYS A 95 -7.18 -28.39 -53.08
CA LYS A 95 -6.27 -28.30 -54.24
C LYS A 95 -4.94 -29.03 -54.00
N LEU A 96 -5.00 -30.36 -54.00
CA LEU A 96 -3.87 -31.21 -54.38
C LEU A 96 -4.39 -32.45 -55.14
N VAL A 97 -4.69 -32.25 -56.44
CA VAL A 97 -4.57 -33.25 -57.51
C VAL A 97 -3.92 -32.55 -58.70
#